data_AF-F4CEL0-F1
#
_entry.id   AF-F4CEL0-F1
#
_cell.length_a   1.000
_cell.length_b   1.000
_cell.length_c   1.000
_cell.angle_alpha   90.00
_cell.angle_beta   90.00
_cell.angle_gamma   90.00
#
_symmetry.space_group_name_H-M   'P 1'
#
loop_
_entity.id
_entity.type
_entity.pdbx_description
1 polymer ?
#
loop_
_entity_poly.entity_id
_entity_poly.type
_entity_poly.pdbx_seq_one_letter_code
_entity_poly.pdbx_strand_id
1 'polypeptide(L)' 'MIYILSTIVLNIFREDMAKGLLEKRNVTPEQAVKILRKKGVEVNESQAKVILDFLYILAKLTVNQYFKNK' A
#
# COMPACT_ATOMS: atom_id res chain seq x y z
N MET A 1 -32.80 -3.86 13.55
CA MET A 1 -32.63 -3.51 12.12
C MET A 1 -31.35 -2.70 11.86
N ILE A 2 -30.93 -1.78 12.75
CA ILE A 2 -29.74 -0.91 12.58
C ILE A 2 -28.39 -1.69 12.59
N TYR A 3 -28.24 -2.73 13.41
CA TYR A 3 -27.00 -3.51 13.53
C TYR A 3 -26.62 -4.27 12.26
N ILE A 4 -27.61 -4.75 11.50
CA ILE A 4 -27.38 -5.51 10.27
C ILE A 4 -26.77 -4.58 9.20
N LEU A 5 -27.27 -3.34 9.11
CA LEU A 5 -26.76 -2.34 8.18
C LEU A 5 -25.32 -1.95 8.52
N SER A 6 -25.00 -1.79 9.81
CA SER A 6 -23.62 -1.53 10.25
C SER A 6 -22.66 -2.68 9.91
N THR A 7 -23.09 -3.93 10.07
CA THR A 7 -22.25 -5.11 9.77
C THR A 7 -22.03 -5.26 8.27
N ILE A 8 -23.05 -5.01 7.45
CA ILE A 8 -22.95 -5.07 5.99
C ILE A 8 -22.02 -3.98 5.46
N VAL A 9 -22.17 -2.73 5.92
CA VAL A 9 -21.30 -1.62 5.51
C VAL A 9 -19.84 -1.89 5.90
N LEU A 10 -19.60 -2.43 7.10
CA LEU A 10 -18.25 -2.78 7.56
C LEU A 10 -17.64 -3.93 6.75
N ASN A 11 -18.44 -4.93 6.36
CA ASN A 11 -17.98 -6.07 5.57
C ASN A 11 -17.67 -5.67 4.12
N ILE A 12 -18.51 -4.84 3.49
CA ILE A 12 -18.26 -4.28 2.15
C ILE A 12 -16.94 -3.49 2.15
N PHE A 13 -16.77 -2.60 3.13
CA PHE A 13 -15.54 -1.81 3.27
C PHE A 13 -14.29 -2.68 3.50
N ARG A 14 -14.43 -3.80 4.24
CA ARG A 14 -13.33 -4.74 4.50
C ARG A 14 -12.94 -5.53 3.25
N GLU A 15 -13.89 -5.96 2.42
CA GLU A 15 -13.61 -6.70 1.19
C GLU A 15 -12.91 -5.86 0.13
N ASP A 16 -13.33 -4.59 -0.05
CA ASP A 16 -12.71 -3.68 -1.01
C ASP A 16 -11.27 -3.32 -0.62
N MET A 17 -11.02 -3.12 0.68
CA MET A 17 -9.65 -2.88 1.18
C MET A 17 -8.76 -4.13 1.04
N ALA A 18 -9.31 -5.32 1.27
CA ALA A 18 -8.58 -6.58 1.15
C ALA A 18 -8.24 -6.92 -0.32
N LYS A 19 -9.15 -6.65 -1.27
CA LYS A 19 -8.89 -6.82 -2.71
C LYS A 19 -7.78 -5.89 -3.22
N GLY A 20 -7.65 -4.68 -2.66
CA GLY A 20 -6.56 -3.75 -2.99
C GLY A 20 -5.17 -4.18 -2.48
N LEU A 21 -5.11 -5.01 -1.43
CA LEU A 21 -3.85 -5.47 -0.81
C LEU A 21 -3.31 -6.78 -1.39
N LEU A 22 -4.16 -7.58 -2.04
CA LEU A 22 -3.81 -8.94 -2.49
C LEU A 22 -3.40 -9.04 -3.96
N GLU A 23 -3.63 -8.01 -4.78
CA GLU A 23 -2.92 -7.95 -6.05
C GLU A 23 -1.44 -7.68 -5.74
N LYS A 24 -0.62 -8.68 -6.01
CA LYS A 24 0.84 -8.73 -5.86
C LYS A 24 1.54 -7.71 -6.77
N ARG A 25 1.16 -6.43 -6.69
CA ARG A 25 1.72 -5.33 -7.46
C ARG A 25 2.98 -4.85 -6.75
N ASN A 26 4.07 -5.59 -6.95
CA ASN A 26 5.38 -5.01 -6.69
C ASN A 26 5.57 -3.87 -7.70
N VAL A 27 5.60 -2.64 -7.21
CA VAL A 27 5.95 -1.47 -8.01
C VAL A 27 7.41 -1.62 -8.43
N THR A 28 7.68 -1.58 -9.73
CA THR A 28 9.05 -1.61 -10.27
C THR A 28 9.72 -0.22 -10.19
N PRO A 29 11.06 -0.11 -10.21
CA PRO A 29 11.74 1.18 -10.25
C PRO A 29 11.25 2.12 -11.36
N GLU A 30 10.98 1.60 -12.55
CA GLU A 30 10.48 2.39 -13.69
C GLU A 30 9.05 2.88 -13.46
N GLN A 31 8.22 2.07 -12.79
CA GLN A 31 6.89 2.50 -12.38
C GLN A 31 6.97 3.58 -11.30
N ALA A 32 7.89 3.45 -10.34
CA ALA A 32 8.12 4.49 -9.32
C ALA A 32 8.59 5.81 -9.93
N VAL A 33 9.49 5.80 -10.92
CA VAL A 33 9.88 7.00 -11.67
C VAL A 33 8.65 7.69 -12.26
N LYS A 34 7.76 6.94 -12.93
CA LYS A 34 6.53 7.49 -13.53
C LYS A 34 5.59 8.09 -12.49
N ILE A 35 5.43 7.44 -11.33
CA ILE A 35 4.56 7.89 -10.25
C ILE A 35 5.11 9.17 -9.61
N LEU A 36 6.41 9.18 -9.29
CA LEU A 36 7.09 10.31 -8.67
C LEU A 36 7.10 11.54 -9.59
N ARG A 37 7.38 11.33 -10.88
CA ARG A 37 7.35 12.41 -11.88
C ARG A 37 5.95 13.03 -12.02
N LYS A 38 4.88 12.23 -11.98
CA LYS A 38 3.49 12.75 -11.97
C LYS A 38 3.19 13.63 -10.75
N LYS A 39 3.99 13.55 -9.70
CA LYS A 39 3.88 14.34 -8.46
C LYS A 39 4.91 15.47 -8.40
N GLY A 40 5.63 15.75 -9.49
CA GLY A 40 6.65 16.80 -9.56
C GLY A 40 7.99 16.41 -8.94
N VAL A 41 8.21 15.12 -8.65
CA VAL A 41 9.48 14.60 -8.13
C VAL A 41 10.24 13.92 -9.26
N GLU A 42 11.29 14.57 -9.74
CA GLU A 42 12.13 14.05 -10.80
C GLU A 42 13.26 13.19 -10.23
N VAL A 43 13.28 11.91 -10.60
CA VAL A 43 14.28 10.93 -10.16
C VAL A 43 14.64 10.00 -11.31
N ASN A 44 15.87 9.51 -11.31
CA ASN A 44 16.28 8.42 -12.18
C ASN A 44 15.91 7.04 -11.58
N GLU A 45 16.09 5.98 -12.37
CA GLU A 45 15.74 4.61 -11.97
C GLU A 45 16.49 4.12 -10.73
N SER A 46 17.78 4.46 -10.60
CA SER A 46 18.61 4.09 -9.44
C SER A 46 18.11 4.76 -8.16
N GLN A 47 17.77 6.05 -8.22
CA GLN A 47 17.15 6.78 -7.12
C GLN A 47 15.77 6.21 -6.76
N ALA A 48 14.94 5.91 -7.77
CA ALA A 48 13.63 5.31 -7.57
C ALA A 48 13.73 3.93 -6.90
N LYS A 49 14.74 3.13 -7.24
CA LYS A 49 15.02 1.86 -6.59
C LYS A 49 15.33 2.04 -5.10
N VAL A 50 16.21 2.98 -4.74
CA VAL A 50 16.55 3.26 -3.34
C VAL A 50 15.31 3.71 -2.55
N ILE A 51 14.48 4.57 -3.14
CA ILE A 51 13.24 5.03 -2.52
C ILE A 51 12.27 3.85 -2.30
N LEU A 52 12.08 3.00 -3.32
CA LEU A 52 11.23 1.81 -3.20
C LEU A 52 11.72 0.85 -2.12
N ASP A 53 13.01 0.54 -2.10
CA ASP A 53 13.61 -0.37 -1.11
C ASP A 53 13.36 0.14 0.32
N PHE A 54 13.53 1.44 0.55
CA PHE A 54 13.22 2.08 1.81
C PHE A 54 11.73 1.96 2.19
N LEU A 55 10.82 2.25 1.25
CA LEU A 55 9.38 2.17 1.49
C LEU A 55 8.91 0.74 1.80
N TYR A 56 9.46 -0.28 1.13
CA TYR A 56 9.16 -1.68 1.42
C TYR A 56 9.62 -2.09 2.83
N ILE A 57 10.80 -1.63 3.26
CA ILE A 57 11.29 -1.86 4.62
C ILE A 57 10.31 -1.24 5.63
N LEU A 58 9.94 0.03 5.43
CA LEU A 58 8.98 0.71 6.31
C LEU A 58 7.63 0.02 6.36
N ALA A 59 7.08 -0.39 5.22
CA ALA A 59 5.83 -1.11 5.14
C ALA A 59 5.90 -2.42 5.94
N LYS A 60 6.97 -3.20 5.76
CA LYS A 60 7.19 -4.45 6.50
C LYS A 60 7.29 -4.22 8.01
N LEU A 61 8.03 -3.19 8.44
CA LEU A 61 8.14 -2.84 9.85
C LEU A 61 6.78 -2.44 10.45
N THR A 62 6.03 -1.59 9.76
CA THR A 62 4.73 -1.10 10.21
C THR A 62 3.71 -2.23 10.32
N VAL A 63 3.64 -3.08 9.30
CA VAL A 63 2.80 -4.29 9.29
C VAL A 63 3.19 -5.19 10.46
N ASN A 64 4.48 -5.50 10.62
CA ASN A 64 4.94 -6.34 11.71
C ASN A 64 4.59 -5.78 13.09
N GLN A 65 4.69 -4.47 13.29
CA GLN A 65 4.30 -3.81 14.55
C GLN A 65 2.80 -3.91 14.80
N TYR A 66 1.98 -3.68 13.77
CA TYR A 66 0.52 -3.73 13.87
C TYR A 66 0.00 -5.14 14.19
N PHE A 67 0.62 -6.18 13.61
CA PHE A 67 0.21 -7.57 13.83
C PHE A 67 0.86 -8.24 15.05
N LYS A 68 1.98 -7.73 15.59
CA LYS A 68 2.59 -8.25 16.85
C LYS A 68 1.88 -7.78 18.12
N ASN A 69 1.19 -6.65 18.08
CA ASN A 69 0.51 -6.07 19.24
C ASN A 69 -0.98 -6.43 19.30
N LYS A 70 -1.38 -7.55 18.68
CA LYS A 70 -2.75 -8.04 18.65
C LYS A 70 -2.85 -9.46 19.20
#